data_AF-A0AA39AAI4-F1
#
_entry.id   AF-A0AA39AAI4-F1
#
_cell.length_a   1.000
_cell.length_b   1.000
_cell.length_c   1.000
_cell.angle_alpha   90.00
_cell.angle_beta   90.00
_cell.angle_gamma   90.00
#
_symmetry.space_group_name_H-M   'P 1'
#
loop_
_entity.id
_entity.type
_entity.pdbx_description
1 polymer ?
#
loop_
_entity_poly.entity_id
_entity_poly.type
_entity_poly.pdbx_seq_one_letter_code
_entity_poly.pdbx_strand_id
1 'polypeptide(L)'
;MFGINQAIYDAINHGIIEFIVALIKHDPESIWRKGVKGRTMFSHAVVLRQEKIFSLVYGLGIKKNVIARRHDIFHNNILHLAGKLSPSSQLDRVSGAALQMQRELQWFKEVESMVQAKYKEEFNEYHKTPIHVFIEEHTELVKQGESWMKSTAASCMVVATLIAALMFTTVFTLPGGTKSETGIPVFIKRKAFMVFIASDALSLFSSSTSVLMFLGILTSRYAAEDFLKSLPTKLIIGLSSLFFSIVSMMVAFGSAIFVVLCHGLSWISFPIIALACIPITFFALLQFPLLVEIVTCTYGRSIFDKPTKRPY
;
A
#
# COMPACT_ATOMS: atom_id res chain seq x y z
N MET A 1 -32.45 -22.30 21.17
CA MET A 1 -31.06 -21.84 21.41
C MET A 1 -30.22 -21.65 20.12
N PHE A 2 -30.54 -22.38 19.03
CA PHE A 2 -29.85 -22.28 17.72
C PHE A 2 -30.03 -20.94 16.98
N GLY A 3 -31.20 -20.30 17.06
CA GLY A 3 -31.48 -19.06 16.32
C GLY A 3 -30.59 -17.86 16.68
N ILE A 4 -30.23 -17.69 17.96
CA ILE A 4 -29.40 -16.56 18.41
C ILE A 4 -27.95 -16.71 17.92
N ASN A 5 -27.38 -17.92 17.91
CA ASN A 5 -26.03 -18.14 17.39
C ASN A 5 -25.95 -17.82 15.89
N GLN A 6 -26.99 -18.19 15.15
CA GLN A 6 -27.08 -17.89 13.72
C GLN A 6 -27.19 -16.39 13.49
N ALA A 7 -28.06 -15.70 14.23
CA ALA A 7 -28.21 -14.24 14.14
C ALA A 7 -26.90 -13.49 14.46
N ILE A 8 -26.15 -13.92 15.48
CA ILE A 8 -24.83 -13.35 15.80
C ILE A 8 -23.85 -13.57 14.64
N TYR A 9 -23.79 -14.79 14.10
CA TYR A 9 -22.91 -15.08 12.97
C TYR A 9 -23.26 -14.25 11.74
N ASP A 10 -24.53 -14.15 11.40
CA ASP A 10 -24.99 -13.37 10.23
C ASP A 10 -24.70 -11.88 10.42
N ALA A 11 -24.90 -11.34 11.62
CA ALA A 11 -24.53 -9.96 11.93
C ALA A 11 -23.02 -9.72 11.75
N ILE A 12 -22.17 -10.66 12.19
CA ILE A 12 -20.72 -10.57 11.99
C ILE A 12 -20.38 -10.67 10.50
N ASN A 13 -20.95 -11.63 9.78
CA ASN A 13 -20.71 -11.84 8.35
C ASN A 13 -20.97 -10.57 7.52
N HIS A 14 -22.01 -9.81 7.88
CA HIS A 14 -22.37 -8.56 7.22
C HIS A 14 -21.75 -7.31 7.87
N GLY A 15 -20.94 -7.46 8.94
CA GLY A 15 -20.27 -6.34 9.61
C GLY A 15 -21.21 -5.41 10.40
N ILE A 16 -22.37 -5.91 10.84
CA ILE A 16 -23.39 -5.14 11.58
C ILE A 16 -22.93 -4.96 13.04
N ILE A 17 -22.10 -3.94 13.27
CA ILE A 17 -21.49 -3.66 14.57
C ILE A 17 -22.52 -3.23 15.62
N GLU A 18 -23.57 -2.52 15.22
CA GLU A 18 -24.60 -1.96 16.11
C GLU A 18 -25.33 -3.08 16.86
N PHE A 19 -25.68 -4.15 16.15
CA PHE A 19 -26.29 -5.34 16.74
C PHE A 19 -25.36 -5.99 17.77
N ILE A 20 -24.08 -6.12 17.42
CA ILE A 20 -23.07 -6.72 18.29
C ILE A 20 -22.85 -5.89 19.56
N VAL A 21 -22.76 -4.57 19.43
CA VAL A 21 -22.62 -3.67 20.58
C VAL A 21 -23.86 -3.72 21.48
N ALA A 22 -25.07 -3.71 20.90
CA ALA A 22 -26.32 -3.84 21.66
C ALA A 22 -26.41 -5.17 22.39
N LEU A 23 -25.99 -6.27 21.75
CA LEU A 23 -25.97 -7.59 22.38
C LEU A 23 -25.02 -7.63 23.58
N ILE A 24 -23.79 -7.12 23.45
CA ILE A 24 -22.81 -7.11 24.55
C ILE A 24 -23.29 -6.21 25.71
N LYS A 25 -24.01 -5.11 25.41
CA LYS A 25 -24.64 -4.24 26.41
C LYS A 25 -25.69 -4.98 27.24
N HIS A 26 -26.59 -5.69 26.57
CA HIS A 26 -27.72 -6.35 27.23
C HIS A 26 -27.36 -7.69 27.87
N ASP A 27 -26.46 -8.46 27.25
CA ASP A 27 -25.97 -9.75 27.73
C ASP A 27 -24.43 -9.80 27.63
N PRO A 28 -23.69 -9.30 28.63
CA PRO A 28 -22.23 -9.29 28.61
C PRO A 28 -21.59 -10.69 28.56
N GLU A 29 -22.31 -11.74 28.95
CA GLU A 29 -21.81 -13.12 28.92
C GLU A 29 -21.90 -13.73 27.51
N SER A 30 -22.65 -13.10 26.60
CA SER A 30 -22.72 -13.47 25.19
C SER A 30 -21.36 -13.55 24.50
N ILE A 31 -20.35 -12.81 24.97
CA ILE A 31 -18.98 -12.84 24.44
C ILE A 31 -18.32 -14.23 24.55
N TRP A 32 -18.78 -15.06 25.48
CA TRP A 32 -18.26 -16.41 25.70
C TRP A 32 -19.02 -17.48 24.92
N ARG A 33 -20.14 -17.10 24.30
CA ARG A 33 -20.99 -18.01 23.53
C ARG A 33 -20.19 -18.57 22.36
N LYS A 34 -20.27 -19.89 22.21
CA LYS A 34 -19.63 -20.61 21.12
C LYS A 34 -20.66 -20.99 20.07
N GLY A 35 -20.32 -20.75 18.81
CA GLY A 35 -21.04 -21.29 17.67
C GLY A 35 -20.75 -22.78 17.47
N VAL A 36 -21.28 -23.35 16.38
CA VAL A 36 -21.15 -24.79 16.06
C VAL A 36 -19.69 -25.23 15.95
N LYS A 37 -18.80 -24.37 15.43
CA LYS A 37 -17.37 -24.65 15.30
C LYS A 37 -16.56 -24.38 16.58
N GLY A 38 -17.20 -24.17 17.73
CA GLY A 38 -16.52 -23.81 18.98
C GLY A 38 -15.96 -22.38 19.01
N ARG A 39 -16.24 -21.57 17.98
CA ARG A 39 -15.74 -20.20 17.81
C ARG A 39 -16.60 -19.20 18.54
N THR A 40 -15.96 -18.20 19.14
CA THR A 40 -16.64 -17.02 19.71
C THR A 40 -16.96 -16.00 18.62
N MET A 41 -17.75 -14.98 18.95
CA MET A 41 -17.99 -13.85 18.05
C MET A 41 -16.69 -13.18 17.56
N PHE A 42 -15.69 -13.03 18.44
CA PHE A 42 -14.39 -12.44 18.06
C PHE A 42 -13.59 -13.38 17.16
N SER A 43 -13.64 -14.68 17.40
CA SER A 43 -13.05 -15.69 16.51
C SER A 43 -13.67 -15.65 15.11
N HIS A 44 -14.99 -15.46 15.02
CA HIS A 44 -15.68 -15.27 13.75
C HIS A 44 -15.28 -13.95 13.06
N ALA A 45 -15.18 -12.85 13.81
CA ALA A 45 -14.70 -11.57 13.29
C ALA A 45 -13.27 -11.67 12.74
N VAL A 46 -12.39 -12.48 13.36
CA VAL A 46 -11.04 -12.76 12.86
C VAL A 46 -11.05 -13.44 11.49
N VAL A 47 -11.82 -14.52 11.36
CA VAL A 47 -11.93 -15.28 10.10
C VAL A 47 -12.56 -14.46 8.99
N LEU A 48 -13.55 -13.61 9.33
CA LEU A 48 -14.32 -12.83 8.37
C LEU A 48 -13.75 -11.42 8.11
N ARG A 49 -12.55 -11.10 8.64
CA ARG A 49 -11.89 -9.77 8.54
C ARG A 49 -12.76 -8.58 8.95
N GLN A 50 -13.57 -8.75 10.00
CA GLN A 50 -14.47 -7.70 10.48
C GLN A 50 -13.75 -6.83 11.50
N GLU A 51 -12.93 -5.89 11.02
CA GLU A 51 -12.04 -5.03 11.82
C GLU A 51 -12.78 -4.32 12.96
N LYS A 52 -13.91 -3.66 12.65
CA LYS A 52 -14.68 -2.87 13.63
C LYS A 52 -15.26 -3.73 14.75
N ILE A 53 -15.72 -4.94 14.42
CA ILE A 53 -16.26 -5.88 15.39
C ILE A 53 -15.13 -6.46 16.25
N PHE A 54 -14.00 -6.84 15.64
CA PHE A 54 -12.86 -7.35 16.38
C PHE A 54 -12.28 -6.29 17.32
N SER A 55 -12.22 -5.02 16.91
CA SER A 55 -11.78 -3.88 17.72
C SER A 55 -12.49 -3.74 19.07
N LEU A 56 -13.73 -4.26 19.21
CA LEU A 56 -14.43 -4.28 20.50
C LEU A 56 -13.70 -5.09 21.57
N VAL A 57 -12.81 -6.01 21.17
CA VAL A 57 -12.00 -6.83 22.09
C VAL A 57 -11.06 -5.99 22.96
N TYR A 58 -10.60 -4.83 22.48
CA TYR A 58 -9.72 -3.95 23.25
C TYR A 58 -10.47 -3.28 24.42
N GLY A 59 -11.79 -3.05 24.28
CA GLY A 59 -12.64 -2.52 25.35
C GLY A 59 -12.91 -3.52 26.48
N LEU A 60 -12.60 -4.81 26.31
CA LEU A 60 -12.89 -5.87 27.28
C LEU A 60 -11.88 -5.95 28.44
N GLY A 61 -10.81 -5.15 28.43
CA GLY A 61 -9.79 -5.17 29.47
C GLY A 61 -9.13 -6.55 29.62
N ILE A 62 -9.09 -7.11 30.83
CA ILE A 62 -8.44 -8.40 31.12
C ILE A 62 -9.13 -9.57 30.40
N LYS A 63 -10.45 -9.49 30.14
CA LYS A 63 -11.21 -10.55 29.47
C LYS A 63 -10.68 -10.85 28.05
N LYS A 64 -10.01 -9.89 27.40
CA LYS A 64 -9.36 -10.08 26.09
C LYS A 64 -8.32 -11.21 26.11
N ASN A 65 -7.58 -11.34 27.22
CA ASN A 65 -6.55 -12.35 27.38
C ASN A 65 -7.17 -13.75 27.46
N VAL A 66 -8.39 -13.87 28.00
CA VAL A 66 -9.13 -15.14 28.02
C VAL A 66 -9.60 -15.51 26.62
N ILE A 67 -10.09 -14.53 25.84
CA ILE A 67 -10.52 -14.75 24.45
C ILE A 67 -9.35 -15.23 23.60
N ALA A 68 -8.17 -14.60 23.73
CA ALA A 68 -6.97 -14.95 22.97
C ALA A 68 -6.46 -16.38 23.23
N ARG A 69 -6.82 -16.99 24.38
CA ARG A 69 -6.42 -18.34 24.79
C ARG A 69 -7.38 -19.44 24.34
N ARG A 70 -8.54 -19.10 23.79
CA ARG A 70 -9.57 -20.09 23.44
C ARG A 70 -9.27 -20.75 22.11
N HIS A 71 -9.66 -22.03 22.02
CA HIS A 71 -9.56 -22.85 20.82
C HIS A 71 -10.93 -23.14 20.23
N ASP A 72 -10.96 -23.28 18.90
CA ASP A 72 -12.08 -23.85 18.17
C ASP A 72 -12.08 -25.39 18.24
N ILE A 73 -13.07 -26.04 17.61
CA ILE A 73 -13.20 -27.51 17.65
C ILE A 73 -12.04 -28.26 16.98
N PHE A 74 -11.17 -27.56 16.23
CA PHE A 74 -10.02 -28.14 15.54
C PHE A 74 -8.69 -27.77 16.23
N HIS A 75 -8.76 -27.41 17.52
CA HIS A 75 -7.65 -26.87 18.28
C HIS A 75 -6.97 -25.63 17.65
N ASN A 76 -7.67 -24.85 16.81
CA ASN A 76 -7.14 -23.57 16.34
C ASN A 76 -7.33 -22.49 17.40
N ASN A 77 -6.24 -21.90 17.87
CA ASN A 77 -6.31 -20.64 18.61
C ASN A 77 -6.62 -19.46 17.68
N ILE A 78 -6.79 -18.26 18.24
CA ILE A 78 -7.20 -17.08 17.46
C ILE A 78 -6.18 -16.68 16.38
N LEU A 79 -4.89 -16.99 16.56
CA LEU A 79 -3.85 -16.66 15.59
C LEU A 79 -3.87 -17.63 14.40
N HIS A 80 -4.14 -18.91 14.62
CA HIS A 80 -4.41 -19.86 13.51
C HIS A 80 -5.60 -19.40 12.66
N LEU A 81 -6.63 -18.83 13.30
CA LEU A 81 -7.79 -18.29 12.58
C LEU A 81 -7.45 -17.03 11.77
N ALA A 82 -6.54 -16.19 12.28
CA ALA A 82 -6.01 -15.06 11.53
C ALA A 82 -5.11 -15.52 10.36
N GLY A 83 -4.51 -16.71 10.48
CA GLY A 83 -3.73 -17.36 9.43
C GLY A 83 -4.55 -17.79 8.20
N LYS A 84 -5.87 -17.94 8.32
CA LYS A 84 -6.72 -18.32 7.20
C LYS A 84 -6.92 -17.16 6.25
N LEU A 85 -6.93 -17.43 4.94
CA LEU A 85 -7.18 -16.41 3.93
C LEU A 85 -8.59 -15.82 4.12
N SER A 86 -8.68 -14.50 3.97
CA SER A 86 -9.96 -13.80 4.06
C SER A 86 -10.96 -14.22 2.97
N PRO A 87 -12.28 -14.12 3.24
CA PRO A 87 -13.28 -14.32 2.21
C PRO A 87 -13.10 -13.34 1.05
N SER A 88 -13.38 -13.76 -0.18
CA SER A 88 -13.27 -12.93 -1.39
C SER A 88 -13.95 -11.56 -1.25
N SER A 89 -15.16 -11.53 -0.68
CA SER A 89 -15.90 -10.28 -0.40
C SER A 89 -15.16 -9.22 0.44
N GLN A 90 -14.14 -9.62 1.20
CA GLN A 90 -13.27 -8.73 1.96
C GLN A 90 -11.94 -8.51 1.25
N LEU A 91 -11.36 -9.58 0.69
CA LEU A 91 -10.09 -9.51 -0.05
C LEU A 91 -10.18 -8.59 -1.27
N ASP A 92 -11.27 -8.69 -2.03
CA ASP A 92 -11.51 -7.94 -3.27
C ASP A 92 -11.77 -6.44 -3.05
N ARG A 93 -11.92 -6.01 -1.78
CA ARG A 93 -12.04 -4.58 -1.43
C ARG A 93 -10.71 -3.84 -1.51
N VAL A 94 -9.59 -4.57 -1.48
CA VAL A 94 -8.24 -4.00 -1.52
C VAL A 94 -7.69 -4.10 -2.94
N SER A 95 -7.15 -3.00 -3.45
CA SER A 95 -6.67 -2.90 -4.84
C SER A 95 -5.35 -3.65 -5.04
N GLY A 96 -5.35 -4.67 -5.90
CA GLY A 96 -4.14 -5.37 -6.31
C GLY A 96 -3.60 -6.37 -5.29
N ALA A 97 -3.08 -7.49 -5.80
CA ALA A 97 -2.66 -8.64 -4.99
C ALA A 97 -1.57 -8.32 -3.95
N ALA A 98 -0.66 -7.38 -4.25
CA ALA A 98 0.38 -7.00 -3.29
C ALA A 98 -0.18 -6.23 -2.08
N LEU A 99 -1.16 -5.35 -2.28
CA LEU A 99 -1.81 -4.62 -1.18
C LEU A 99 -2.76 -5.53 -0.40
N GLN A 100 -3.44 -6.45 -1.08
CA GLN A 100 -4.19 -7.54 -0.44
C GLN A 100 -3.29 -8.35 0.49
N MET A 101 -2.11 -8.79 0.01
CA MET A 101 -1.14 -9.52 0.82
C MET A 101 -0.63 -8.70 2.00
N GLN A 102 -0.32 -7.42 1.78
CA GLN A 102 0.09 -6.50 2.85
C GLN A 102 -0.99 -6.38 3.94
N ARG A 103 -2.26 -6.24 3.55
CA ARG A 103 -3.39 -6.13 4.48
C ARG A 103 -3.56 -7.39 5.32
N GLU A 104 -3.49 -8.56 4.69
CA GLU A 104 -3.60 -9.84 5.39
C GLU A 104 -2.45 -10.04 6.39
N LEU A 105 -1.24 -9.63 6.03
CA LEU A 105 -0.10 -9.70 6.95
C LEU A 105 -0.24 -8.72 8.12
N GLN A 106 -0.72 -7.50 7.88
CA GLN A 106 -1.00 -6.53 8.94
C GLN A 106 -2.08 -7.04 9.91
N TRP A 107 -3.12 -7.67 9.37
CA TRP A 107 -4.16 -8.32 10.17
C TRP A 107 -3.56 -9.41 11.06
N PHE A 108 -2.76 -10.31 10.48
CA PHE A 108 -2.09 -11.37 11.21
C PHE A 108 -1.19 -10.82 12.33
N LYS A 109 -0.37 -9.79 12.03
CA LYS A 109 0.53 -9.16 13.00
C LYS A 109 -0.20 -8.46 14.14
N GLU A 110 -1.35 -7.83 13.89
CA GLU A 110 -2.11 -7.27 15.00
C GLU A 110 -2.65 -8.37 15.91
N VAL A 111 -3.28 -9.41 15.34
CA VAL A 111 -3.79 -10.53 16.16
C VAL A 111 -2.64 -11.21 16.92
N GLU A 112 -1.48 -11.35 16.29
CA GLU A 112 -0.24 -11.87 16.90
C GLU A 112 0.19 -11.04 18.12
N SER A 113 0.04 -9.72 18.07
CA SER A 113 0.41 -8.82 19.17
C SER A 113 -0.42 -9.02 20.45
N MET A 114 -1.64 -9.57 20.30
CA MET A 114 -2.54 -9.86 21.41
C MET A 114 -2.29 -11.24 22.05
N VAL A 115 -1.55 -12.11 21.37
CA VAL A 115 -1.41 -13.52 21.71
C VAL A 115 -0.07 -13.75 22.44
N GLN A 116 -0.12 -14.49 23.55
CA GLN A 116 1.10 -14.80 24.33
C GLN A 116 2.01 -15.75 23.54
N ALA A 117 3.33 -15.66 23.78
CA ALA A 117 4.35 -16.43 23.04
C ALA A 117 4.03 -17.93 22.94
N LYS A 118 3.56 -18.55 24.02
CA LYS A 118 3.16 -19.97 24.06
C LYS A 118 2.19 -20.35 22.92
N TYR A 119 1.23 -19.49 22.61
CA TYR A 119 0.18 -19.77 21.62
C TYR A 119 0.62 -19.47 20.18
N LYS A 120 1.76 -18.80 19.99
CA LYS A 120 2.34 -18.56 18.66
C LYS A 120 3.00 -19.82 18.09
N GLU A 121 3.44 -20.71 18.97
CA GLU A 121 4.11 -21.98 18.61
C GLU A 121 3.23 -23.21 18.84
N GLU A 122 1.97 -23.00 19.21
CA GLU A 122 1.04 -24.10 19.49
C GLU A 122 0.59 -24.77 18.20
N PHE A 123 0.45 -26.10 18.24
CA PHE A 123 -0.06 -26.88 17.12
C PHE A 123 -1.58 -27.04 17.19
N ASN A 124 -2.24 -26.92 16.04
CA ASN A 124 -3.64 -27.34 15.89
C ASN A 124 -3.78 -28.85 15.65
N GLU A 125 -5.00 -29.36 15.43
CA GLU A 125 -5.24 -30.79 15.14
C GLU A 125 -4.46 -31.30 13.91
N TYR A 126 -4.16 -30.42 12.97
CA TYR A 126 -3.43 -30.73 11.75
C TYR A 126 -1.91 -30.62 11.93
N HIS A 127 -1.41 -30.49 13.17
CA HIS A 127 0.01 -30.36 13.50
C HIS A 127 0.68 -29.15 12.81
N LYS A 128 -0.07 -28.06 12.64
CA LYS A 128 0.43 -26.80 12.08
C LYS A 128 0.41 -25.72 13.15
N THR A 129 1.44 -24.87 13.14
CA THR A 129 1.45 -23.63 13.94
C THR A 129 0.72 -22.51 13.19
N PRO A 130 0.35 -21.40 13.85
CA PRO A 130 -0.33 -20.28 13.20
C PRO A 130 0.40 -19.71 11.98
N ILE A 131 1.73 -19.61 12.05
CA ILE A 131 2.54 -19.09 10.94
C ILE A 131 2.56 -20.05 9.74
N HIS A 132 2.59 -21.37 9.99
CA HIS A 132 2.49 -22.36 8.93
C HIS A 132 1.14 -22.28 8.21
N VAL A 133 0.04 -22.14 8.97
CA VAL A 133 -1.29 -21.92 8.38
C VAL A 133 -1.31 -20.65 7.53
N PHE A 134 -0.75 -19.54 8.02
CA PHE A 134 -0.67 -18.30 7.26
C PHE A 134 0.10 -18.45 5.94
N ILE A 135 1.28 -19.06 5.98
CA ILE A 135 2.12 -19.25 4.80
C ILE A 135 1.39 -20.11 3.76
N GLU A 136 0.82 -21.24 4.17
CA GLU A 136 0.12 -22.15 3.25
C GLU A 136 -1.10 -21.48 2.60
N GLU A 137 -1.96 -20.85 3.39
CA GLU A 137 -3.20 -20.22 2.93
C GLU A 137 -2.95 -19.01 2.01
N HIS A 138 -1.81 -18.32 2.18
CA HIS A 138 -1.46 -17.11 1.41
C HIS A 138 -0.42 -17.36 0.32
N THR A 139 0.02 -18.61 0.09
CA THR A 139 1.07 -18.92 -0.89
C THR A 139 0.72 -18.41 -2.29
N GLU A 140 -0.52 -18.58 -2.73
CA GLU A 140 -0.96 -18.11 -4.05
C GLU A 140 -1.05 -16.58 -4.11
N LEU A 141 -1.54 -15.95 -3.04
CA LEU A 141 -1.62 -14.48 -2.95
C LEU A 141 -0.22 -13.83 -2.97
N VAL A 142 0.78 -14.45 -2.33
CA VAL A 142 2.18 -14.02 -2.40
C VAL A 142 2.70 -14.06 -3.84
N LYS A 143 2.44 -15.14 -4.59
CA LYS A 143 2.85 -15.25 -6.00
C LYS A 143 2.18 -14.19 -6.87
N GLN A 144 0.89 -13.95 -6.68
CA GLN A 144 0.14 -12.92 -7.41
C GLN A 144 0.65 -11.52 -7.05
N GLY A 145 0.92 -11.25 -5.77
CA GLY A 145 1.50 -10.00 -5.29
C GLY A 145 2.90 -9.76 -5.84
N GLU A 146 3.73 -10.80 -5.91
CA GLU A 146 5.05 -10.75 -6.53
C GLU A 146 4.94 -10.39 -8.02
N SER A 147 4.08 -11.08 -8.76
CA SER A 147 3.88 -10.84 -10.19
C SER A 147 3.37 -9.42 -10.46
N TRP A 148 2.37 -8.96 -9.71
CA TRP A 148 1.83 -7.60 -9.80
C TRP A 148 2.92 -6.55 -9.58
N MET A 149 3.74 -6.73 -8.54
CA MET A 149 4.76 -5.75 -8.17
C MET A 149 5.95 -5.77 -9.14
N LYS A 150 6.37 -6.93 -9.63
CA LYS A 150 7.39 -7.05 -10.68
C LYS A 150 6.93 -6.41 -11.99
N SER A 151 5.70 -6.69 -12.42
CA SER A 151 5.15 -6.10 -13.65
C SER A 151 5.04 -4.58 -13.57
N THR A 152 4.54 -4.07 -12.44
CA THR A 152 4.44 -2.63 -12.17
C THR A 152 5.82 -1.97 -12.14
N ALA A 153 6.78 -2.55 -11.41
CA ALA A 153 8.13 -2.03 -11.31
C ALA A 153 8.87 -2.05 -12.65
N ALA A 154 8.74 -3.12 -13.45
CA ALA A 154 9.34 -3.21 -14.77
C ALA A 154 8.78 -2.13 -15.72
N SER A 155 7.46 -1.97 -15.75
CA SER A 155 6.80 -0.97 -16.60
C SER A 155 7.22 0.45 -16.24
N CYS A 156 7.25 0.78 -14.94
CA CYS A 156 7.66 2.11 -14.48
C CYS A 156 9.17 2.35 -14.65
N MET A 157 10.00 1.30 -14.51
CA MET A 157 11.45 1.38 -14.75
C MET A 157 11.76 1.73 -16.20
N VAL A 158 11.04 1.17 -17.17
CA VAL A 158 11.22 1.52 -18.59
C VAL A 158 10.96 3.01 -18.79
N VAL A 159 9.84 3.54 -18.28
CA VAL A 159 9.52 4.98 -18.37
C VAL A 159 10.61 5.82 -17.70
N ALA A 160 11.03 5.46 -16.49
CA ALA A 160 12.08 6.18 -15.76
C ALA A 160 13.42 6.16 -16.51
N THR A 161 13.78 5.04 -17.12
CA THR A 161 15.03 4.91 -17.89
C THR A 161 15.00 5.78 -19.15
N LEU A 162 13.86 5.80 -19.86
CA LEU A 162 13.68 6.66 -21.03
C LEU A 162 13.78 8.14 -20.67
N ILE A 163 13.16 8.57 -19.57
CA ILE A 163 13.28 9.95 -19.08
C ILE A 163 14.74 10.25 -18.72
N ALA A 164 15.43 9.37 -17.98
CA ALA A 164 16.83 9.58 -17.63
C ALA A 164 17.72 9.75 -18.87
N ALA A 165 17.55 8.89 -19.89
CA ALA A 165 18.32 8.98 -21.13
C ALA A 165 18.01 10.27 -21.91
N LEU A 166 16.73 10.65 -22.01
CA LEU A 166 16.30 11.86 -22.68
C LEU A 166 16.90 13.10 -22.00
N MET A 167 16.75 13.21 -20.68
CA MET A 167 17.26 14.36 -19.92
C MET A 167 18.79 14.44 -19.93
N PHE A 168 19.47 13.29 -19.86
CA PHE A 168 20.93 13.26 -20.01
C PHE A 168 21.38 13.80 -21.38
N THR A 169 20.65 13.44 -22.45
CA THR A 169 20.96 13.91 -23.81
C THR A 169 20.71 15.41 -23.95
N THR A 170 19.62 15.94 -23.37
CA THR A 170 19.23 17.37 -23.48
C THR A 170 20.24 18.34 -22.88
N VAL A 171 21.02 17.92 -21.88
CA VAL A 171 22.15 18.72 -21.36
C VAL A 171 23.23 18.95 -22.42
N PHE A 172 23.43 18.00 -23.34
CA PHE A 172 24.43 18.12 -24.41
C PHE A 172 23.84 18.72 -25.69
N THR A 173 22.51 18.64 -25.88
CA THR A 173 21.78 19.22 -27.01
C THR A 173 21.01 20.49 -26.59
N LEU A 174 21.75 21.43 -25.99
CA LEU A 174 21.18 22.63 -25.37
C LEU A 174 20.31 23.45 -26.33
N PRO A 175 19.15 23.96 -25.87
CA PRO A 175 18.34 24.90 -26.64
C PRO A 175 19.16 26.14 -27.02
N GLY A 176 19.28 26.42 -28.32
CA GLY A 176 20.09 27.52 -28.84
C GLY A 176 21.58 27.24 -29.05
N GLY A 177 22.05 26.04 -28.70
CA GLY A 177 23.42 25.60 -28.90
C GLY A 177 24.47 26.33 -28.06
N THR A 178 25.73 26.07 -28.39
CA THR A 178 26.91 26.68 -27.77
C THR A 178 27.58 27.65 -28.73
N LYS A 179 28.26 28.67 -28.21
CA LYS A 179 29.08 29.56 -29.03
C LYS A 179 30.33 28.81 -29.51
N SER A 180 30.53 28.74 -30.83
CA SER A 180 31.62 27.96 -31.46
C SER A 180 33.02 28.32 -30.96
N GLU A 181 33.25 29.55 -30.50
CA GLU A 181 34.57 30.03 -30.04
C GLU A 181 34.87 29.73 -28.56
N THR A 182 33.84 29.53 -27.72
CA THR A 182 34.02 29.45 -26.27
C THR A 182 33.38 28.21 -25.63
N GLY A 183 32.51 27.50 -26.35
CA GLY A 183 31.71 26.38 -25.82
C GLY A 183 30.61 26.82 -24.84
N ILE A 184 30.48 28.12 -24.55
CA ILE A 184 29.52 28.64 -23.58
C ILE A 184 28.11 28.62 -24.21
N PRO A 185 27.07 28.16 -23.48
CA PRO A 185 25.69 28.20 -23.95
C PRO A 185 25.26 29.62 -24.33
N VAL A 186 24.63 29.77 -25.50
CA VAL A 186 24.24 31.09 -26.05
C VAL A 186 23.31 31.85 -25.11
N PHE A 187 22.43 31.12 -24.40
CA PHE A 187 21.41 31.68 -23.52
C PHE A 187 21.76 31.67 -22.03
N ILE A 188 23.03 31.47 -21.64
CA ILE A 188 23.45 31.34 -20.24
C ILE A 188 23.03 32.50 -19.32
N LYS A 189 22.90 33.72 -19.86
CA LYS A 189 22.48 34.91 -19.09
C LYS A 189 20.97 34.99 -18.85
N ARG A 190 20.17 34.12 -19.49
CA ARG A 190 18.70 34.15 -19.38
C ARG A 190 18.23 33.30 -18.20
N LYS A 191 17.35 33.87 -17.37
CA LYS A 191 16.76 33.15 -16.22
C LYS A 191 16.05 31.85 -16.63
N ALA A 192 15.31 31.86 -17.75
CA ALA A 192 14.61 30.67 -18.24
C ALA A 192 15.58 29.54 -18.63
N PHE A 193 16.79 29.85 -19.10
CA PHE A 193 17.81 28.85 -19.39
C PHE A 193 18.36 28.22 -18.10
N MET A 194 18.51 29.00 -17.03
CA MET A 194 18.91 28.44 -15.72
C MET A 194 17.82 27.53 -15.14
N VAL A 195 16.53 27.89 -15.31
CA VAL A 195 15.40 27.03 -14.91
C VAL A 195 15.41 25.73 -15.72
N PHE A 196 15.70 25.79 -17.02
CA PHE A 196 15.88 24.61 -17.87
C PHE A 196 16.95 23.67 -17.31
N ILE A 197 18.19 24.15 -17.11
CA ILE A 197 19.30 23.32 -16.60
C ILE A 197 19.00 22.72 -15.22
N ALA A 198 18.43 23.52 -14.32
CA ALA A 198 18.09 23.04 -12.97
C ALA A 198 17.00 21.95 -13.01
N SER A 199 15.94 22.18 -13.79
CA SER A 199 14.83 21.22 -13.92
C SER A 199 15.25 19.95 -14.64
N ASP A 200 16.16 20.07 -15.61
CA ASP A 200 16.76 18.94 -16.32
C ASP A 200 17.54 18.02 -15.37
N ALA A 201 18.46 18.60 -14.58
CA ALA A 201 19.23 17.85 -13.58
C ALA A 201 18.31 17.19 -12.53
N LEU A 202 17.29 17.92 -12.03
CA LEU A 202 16.31 17.39 -11.09
C LEU A 202 15.55 16.20 -11.68
N SER A 203 15.14 16.28 -12.94
CA SER A 203 14.47 15.19 -13.64
C SER A 203 15.41 13.97 -13.77
N LEU A 204 16.64 14.17 -14.23
CA LEU A 204 17.63 13.11 -14.42
C LEU A 204 17.92 12.33 -13.12
N PHE A 205 18.26 13.03 -12.03
CA PHE A 205 18.61 12.39 -10.75
C PHE A 205 17.40 11.70 -10.11
N SER A 206 16.23 12.31 -10.20
CA SER A 206 14.99 11.71 -9.69
C SER A 206 14.58 10.49 -10.51
N SER A 207 14.72 10.53 -11.83
CA SER A 207 14.48 9.36 -12.68
C SER A 207 15.45 8.22 -12.39
N SER A 208 16.74 8.54 -12.22
CA SER A 208 17.77 7.55 -11.86
C SER A 208 17.49 6.90 -10.51
N THR A 209 17.06 7.69 -9.52
CA THR A 209 16.62 7.17 -8.21
C THR A 209 15.42 6.23 -8.35
N SER A 210 14.45 6.58 -9.20
CA SER A 210 13.30 5.72 -9.50
C SER A 210 13.73 4.38 -10.11
N VAL A 211 14.68 4.38 -11.05
CA VAL A 211 15.22 3.17 -11.66
C VAL A 211 15.85 2.26 -10.61
N LEU A 212 16.69 2.81 -9.72
CA LEU A 212 17.33 2.04 -8.66
C LEU A 212 16.31 1.42 -7.69
N MET A 213 15.25 2.14 -7.34
CA MET A 213 14.20 1.61 -6.46
C MET A 213 13.42 0.49 -7.13
N PHE A 214 13.02 0.64 -8.40
CA PHE A 214 12.35 -0.43 -9.15
C PHE A 214 13.26 -1.64 -9.38
N LEU A 215 14.56 -1.43 -9.59
CA LEU A 215 15.53 -2.53 -9.68
C LEU A 215 15.65 -3.26 -8.35
N GLY A 216 15.62 -2.52 -7.25
CA GLY A 216 15.55 -3.07 -5.90
C GLY A 216 14.28 -3.89 -5.65
N ILE A 217 13.17 -3.61 -6.35
CA ILE A 217 11.95 -4.44 -6.31
C ILE A 217 12.14 -5.72 -7.13
N LEU A 218 12.69 -5.63 -8.35
CA LEU A 218 12.90 -6.80 -9.22
C LEU A 218 13.89 -7.82 -8.62
N THR A 219 14.86 -7.35 -7.84
CA THR A 219 15.91 -8.16 -7.22
C THR A 219 15.61 -8.62 -5.79
N SER A 220 14.44 -8.27 -5.24
CA SER A 220 14.04 -8.68 -3.88
C SER A 220 13.70 -10.17 -3.78
N ARG A 221 13.75 -10.74 -2.57
CA ARG A 221 13.47 -12.16 -2.29
C ARG A 221 11.96 -12.50 -2.19
N TYR A 222 11.09 -11.49 -2.05
CA TYR A 222 9.62 -11.65 -1.96
C TYR A 222 9.15 -12.63 -0.87
N ALA A 223 9.79 -12.58 0.32
CA ALA A 223 9.22 -13.28 1.46
C ALA A 223 7.90 -12.60 1.87
N ALA A 224 6.96 -13.35 2.46
CA ALA A 224 5.68 -12.78 2.91
C ALA A 224 5.88 -11.53 3.79
N GLU A 225 6.87 -11.55 4.68
CA GLU A 225 7.21 -10.42 5.56
C GLU A 225 7.67 -9.15 4.83
N ASP A 226 8.27 -9.30 3.64
CA ASP A 226 8.74 -8.17 2.84
C ASP A 226 7.57 -7.29 2.34
N PHE A 227 6.37 -7.87 2.20
CA PHE A 227 5.14 -7.16 1.80
C PHE A 227 4.64 -6.18 2.87
N LEU A 228 5.10 -6.29 4.12
CA LEU A 228 4.63 -5.41 5.19
C LEU A 228 5.08 -3.96 4.97
N LYS A 229 6.38 -3.79 4.69
CA LYS A 229 7.01 -2.45 4.65
C LYS A 229 8.10 -2.33 3.61
N SER A 230 8.99 -3.31 3.48
CA SER A 230 10.17 -3.22 2.60
C SER A 230 9.78 -2.98 1.14
N LEU A 231 8.93 -3.85 0.58
CA LEU A 231 8.50 -3.76 -0.82
C LEU A 231 7.60 -2.55 -1.09
N PRO A 232 6.54 -2.28 -0.29
CA PRO A 232 5.73 -1.06 -0.46
C PRO A 232 6.56 0.22 -0.36
N THR A 233 7.55 0.29 0.53
CA THR A 233 8.40 1.49 0.66
C THR A 233 9.25 1.73 -0.58
N LYS A 234 9.86 0.68 -1.14
CA LYS A 234 10.59 0.80 -2.42
C LYS A 234 9.67 1.27 -3.54
N LEU A 235 8.44 0.74 -3.59
CA LEU A 235 7.44 1.14 -4.59
C LEU A 235 7.03 2.61 -4.43
N ILE A 236 6.76 3.07 -3.19
CA ILE A 236 6.44 4.46 -2.88
C ILE A 236 7.56 5.40 -3.32
N ILE A 237 8.82 5.11 -2.94
CA ILE A 237 9.96 5.96 -3.29
C ILE A 237 10.15 5.98 -4.81
N GLY A 238 10.05 4.82 -5.47
CA GLY A 238 10.15 4.72 -6.92
C GLY A 238 9.09 5.57 -7.64
N LEU A 239 7.81 5.35 -7.34
CA LEU A 239 6.70 6.09 -7.95
C LEU A 239 6.74 7.60 -7.64
N SER A 240 7.10 7.98 -6.42
CA SER A 240 7.22 9.41 -6.03
C SER A 240 8.35 10.11 -6.78
N SER A 241 9.50 9.44 -6.91
CA SER A 241 10.63 9.94 -7.67
C SER A 241 10.32 10.00 -9.16
N LEU A 242 9.62 9.01 -9.72
CA LEU A 242 9.15 9.07 -11.11
C LEU A 242 8.20 10.25 -11.35
N PHE A 243 7.26 10.49 -10.43
CA PHE A 243 6.35 11.63 -10.54
C PHE A 243 7.10 12.96 -10.57
N PHE A 244 8.03 13.15 -9.62
CA PHE A 244 8.85 14.36 -9.56
C PHE A 244 9.70 14.55 -10.81
N SER A 245 10.22 13.43 -11.36
CA SER A 245 10.96 13.42 -12.63
C SER A 245 10.11 13.92 -13.80
N ILE A 246 8.87 13.44 -13.94
CA ILE A 246 7.95 13.84 -15.02
C ILE A 246 7.59 15.32 -14.92
N VAL A 247 7.27 15.81 -13.71
CA VAL A 247 6.97 17.23 -13.50
C VAL A 247 8.17 18.09 -13.90
N SER A 248 9.37 17.73 -13.43
CA SER A 248 10.61 18.46 -13.73
C SER A 248 10.94 18.44 -15.23
N MET A 249 10.72 17.31 -15.92
CA MET A 249 10.88 17.18 -17.37
C MET A 249 9.95 18.14 -18.13
N MET A 250 8.68 18.24 -17.72
CA MET A 250 7.74 19.17 -18.37
C MET A 250 8.09 20.64 -18.13
N VAL A 251 8.62 20.98 -16.94
CA VAL A 251 9.15 22.33 -16.67
C VAL A 251 10.38 22.63 -17.52
N ALA A 252 11.30 21.67 -17.67
CA ALA A 252 12.45 21.79 -18.55
C ALA A 252 12.01 22.02 -20.00
N PHE A 253 11.08 21.19 -20.51
CA PHE A 253 10.54 21.34 -21.86
C PHE A 253 9.88 22.71 -22.10
N GLY A 254 9.02 23.15 -21.18
CA GLY A 254 8.39 24.48 -21.27
C GLY A 254 9.41 25.62 -21.26
N SER A 255 10.45 25.52 -20.43
CA SER A 255 11.53 26.50 -20.34
C SER A 255 12.38 26.52 -21.62
N ALA A 256 12.68 25.35 -22.19
CA ALA A 256 13.40 25.21 -23.45
C ALA A 256 12.65 25.89 -24.61
N ILE A 257 11.35 25.62 -24.74
CA ILE A 257 10.50 26.25 -25.76
C ILE A 257 10.44 27.76 -25.58
N PHE A 258 10.30 28.24 -24.35
CA PHE A 258 10.30 29.67 -24.07
C PHE A 258 11.62 30.33 -24.47
N VAL A 259 12.76 29.70 -24.19
CA VAL A 259 14.09 30.21 -24.58
C VAL A 259 14.23 30.26 -26.11
N VAL A 260 13.76 29.24 -26.83
CA VAL A 260 13.85 29.17 -28.30
C VAL A 260 12.92 30.18 -28.99
N LEU A 261 11.68 30.34 -28.51
CA LEU A 261 10.66 31.20 -29.15
C LEU A 261 10.65 32.65 -28.64
N CYS A 262 11.53 32.98 -27.68
CA CYS A 262 11.63 34.29 -27.03
C CYS A 262 11.76 35.47 -28.01
N HIS A 263 12.40 35.30 -29.18
CA HIS A 263 12.76 36.41 -30.06
C HIS A 263 11.74 36.77 -31.14
N GLY A 264 10.56 36.15 -31.18
CA GLY A 264 9.52 36.55 -32.16
C GLY A 264 8.17 35.84 -32.10
N LEU A 265 8.06 34.71 -31.39
CA LEU A 265 6.85 33.88 -31.36
C LEU A 265 6.36 33.59 -29.93
N SER A 266 6.59 34.52 -28.99
CA SER A 266 6.26 34.31 -27.57
C SER A 266 4.78 34.02 -27.30
N TRP A 267 3.87 34.45 -28.20
CA TRP A 267 2.45 34.09 -28.13
C TRP A 267 2.23 32.58 -28.32
N ILE A 268 3.04 31.91 -29.14
CA ILE A 268 2.92 30.45 -29.39
C ILE A 268 3.42 29.64 -28.17
N SER A 269 4.27 30.19 -27.31
CA SER A 269 4.73 29.49 -26.11
C SER A 269 3.61 29.23 -25.10
N PHE A 270 2.65 30.14 -24.96
CA PHE A 270 1.53 30.00 -24.01
C PHE A 270 0.66 28.75 -24.25
N PRO A 271 0.12 28.49 -25.46
CA PRO A 271 -0.67 27.28 -25.71
C PRO A 271 0.17 26.01 -25.57
N ILE A 272 1.46 26.03 -25.91
CA ILE A 272 2.32 24.84 -25.77
C ILE A 272 2.58 24.51 -24.29
N ILE A 273 2.80 25.53 -23.45
CA ILE A 273 2.93 25.35 -22.00
C ILE A 273 1.62 24.80 -21.41
N ALA A 274 0.46 25.31 -21.87
CA ALA A 274 -0.84 24.78 -21.45
C ALA A 274 -1.04 23.31 -21.84
N LEU A 275 -0.60 22.91 -23.04
CA LEU A 275 -0.59 21.52 -23.50
C LEU A 275 0.34 20.63 -22.64
N ALA A 276 1.49 21.14 -22.20
CA ALA A 276 2.41 20.41 -21.32
C ALA A 276 1.83 20.13 -19.91
N CYS A 277 0.83 20.90 -19.47
CA CYS A 277 0.11 20.64 -18.22
C CYS A 277 -0.84 19.43 -18.30
N ILE A 278 -1.27 19.04 -19.52
CA ILE A 278 -2.23 17.95 -19.70
C ILE A 278 -1.64 16.61 -19.22
N PRO A 279 -0.45 16.17 -19.67
CA PRO A 279 0.15 14.92 -19.17
C PRO A 279 0.41 14.93 -17.65
N ILE A 280 0.81 16.07 -17.09
CA ILE A 280 1.03 16.22 -15.63
C ILE A 280 -0.28 15.98 -14.88
N THR A 281 -1.37 16.58 -15.36
CA THR A 281 -2.69 16.47 -14.74
C THR A 281 -3.22 15.04 -14.83
N PHE A 282 -3.10 14.40 -15.99
CA PHE A 282 -3.46 12.99 -16.16
C PHE A 282 -2.64 12.07 -15.25
N PHE A 283 -1.32 12.27 -15.18
CA PHE A 283 -0.47 11.45 -14.32
C PHE A 283 -0.82 11.65 -12.83
N ALA A 284 -1.02 12.90 -12.40
CA ALA A 284 -1.44 13.21 -11.04
C ALA A 284 -2.80 12.54 -10.73
N LEU A 285 -3.79 12.64 -11.62
CA LEU A 285 -5.11 12.04 -11.39
C LEU A 285 -5.08 10.51 -11.33
N LEU A 286 -4.24 9.85 -12.13
CA LEU A 286 -4.20 8.39 -12.23
C LEU A 286 -3.28 7.75 -11.19
N GLN A 287 -2.11 8.32 -10.91
CA GLN A 287 -1.07 7.70 -10.08
C GLN A 287 -1.10 8.18 -8.62
N PHE A 288 -1.58 9.41 -8.38
CA PHE A 288 -1.65 9.93 -7.02
C PHE A 288 -2.62 9.14 -6.11
N PRO A 289 -3.82 8.71 -6.56
CA PRO A 289 -4.69 7.87 -5.74
C PRO A 289 -4.02 6.57 -5.31
N LEU A 290 -3.31 5.91 -6.24
CA LEU A 290 -2.55 4.69 -5.95
C LEU A 290 -1.43 4.95 -4.92
N LEU A 291 -0.65 6.03 -5.09
CA LEU A 291 0.37 6.42 -4.12
C LEU A 291 -0.20 6.67 -2.73
N VAL A 292 -1.31 7.42 -2.65
CA VAL A 292 -2.00 7.71 -1.38
C VAL A 292 -2.50 6.41 -0.74
N GLU A 293 -3.07 5.49 -1.52
CA GLU A 293 -3.53 4.19 -1.03
C GLU A 293 -2.36 3.38 -0.45
N ILE A 294 -1.24 3.24 -1.18
CA ILE A 294 -0.07 2.48 -0.71
C ILE A 294 0.54 3.11 0.55
N VAL A 295 0.65 4.45 0.60
CA VAL A 295 1.16 5.18 1.78
C VAL A 295 0.23 4.98 2.97
N THR A 296 -1.09 5.10 2.77
CA THR A 296 -2.08 4.94 3.83
C THR A 296 -2.11 3.50 4.34
N CYS A 297 -2.02 2.51 3.46
CA CYS A 297 -1.91 1.10 3.84
C CYS A 297 -0.61 0.84 4.61
N THR A 298 0.53 1.40 4.20
CA THR A 298 1.84 1.09 4.80
C THR A 298 2.13 1.85 6.09
N TYR A 299 1.79 3.15 6.14
CA TYR A 299 2.15 4.09 7.21
C TYR A 299 0.96 4.71 7.92
N GLY A 300 -0.27 4.44 7.46
CA GLY A 300 -1.47 5.00 8.06
C GLY A 300 -1.79 4.40 9.42
N ARG A 301 -2.99 4.75 9.92
CA ARG A 301 -3.48 4.25 11.20
C ARG A 301 -3.60 2.72 11.15
N SER A 302 -3.35 2.05 12.28
CA SER A 302 -3.60 0.61 12.41
C SER A 302 -5.02 0.29 11.92
N ILE A 303 -5.17 -0.88 11.30
CA ILE A 303 -6.45 -1.46 10.85
C ILE A 303 -7.52 -1.42 11.95
N PHE A 304 -7.08 -1.42 13.21
CA PHE A 304 -7.94 -1.52 14.36
C PHE A 304 -8.02 -0.20 15.10
N ASP A 305 -9.25 0.25 15.30
CA ASP A 305 -9.55 1.18 16.38
C ASP A 305 -9.31 0.47 17.71
N LYS A 306 -8.49 1.07 18.58
CA LYS A 306 -8.17 0.55 19.93
C LYS A 306 -8.88 1.41 20.98
N PRO A 307 -10.21 1.27 21.15
CA PRO A 307 -10.95 2.08 22.10
C PRO A 307 -10.42 1.83 23.52
N THR A 308 -10.01 2.90 24.20
CA THR A 308 -9.50 2.86 25.58
C THR A 308 -10.62 2.88 26.63
N LYS A 309 -11.84 3.26 26.23
CA LYS A 309 -13.05 3.20 27.04
C LYS A 309 -13.98 2.11 26.50
N ARG A 310 -14.78 1.49 27.37
CA ARG A 310 -15.83 0.57 26.92
C ARG A 310 -16.80 1.36 26.03
N PRO A 311 -17.09 0.92 24.79
CA PRO A 311 -18.13 1.53 23.97
C PRO A 311 -19.55 1.18 24.48
N TYR A 312 -19.62 0.52 25.65
CA TYR A 312 -20.82 0.05 26.32
C TYR A 312 -20.72 0.11 27.84
#